data_AF-A0A8D8ATB4-F1
#
_entry.id   AF-A0A8D8ATB4-F1
#
_cell.length_a   1.000
_cell.length_b   1.000
_cell.length_c   1.000
_cell.angle_alpha   90.00
_cell.angle_beta   90.00
_cell.angle_gamma   90.00
#
_symmetry.space_group_name_H-M   'P 1'
#
loop_
_entity.id
_entity.type
_entity.pdbx_description
1 polymer ?
#
loop_
_entity_poly.entity_id
_entity_poly.type
_entity_poly.pdbx_seq_one_letter_code
_entity_poly.pdbx_strand_id
1 'polypeptide(L)'
;MPNLEIDVEPGKCDEAYAYIADYQWQGLYVYGFAEDRMWRFKHNFFSFEPRYGRFNIAGQQFVWNDGLFSLAVGALNKDTGDRPVYLHAMAAISEIVVPNSVLKNETLARSGEDHYAERFRHLGSRGPNTHSSSHAFDEKTGVLFYAEVNRNAIGCWNSAQEFHAENHGIVHLDNENMIYPADLTIDNDSVLWVISNRLPIWIYSKLNTTDFNYRIWRQSTEKSIDGTICA
;
A
#
# COMPACT_ATOMS: atom_id res chain seq x y z
N MET A 1 10.17 -6.72 -0.02
CA MET A 1 10.60 -5.72 0.98
C MET A 1 9.38 -4.84 1.22
N PRO A 2 9.01 -4.58 2.48
CA PRO A 2 7.89 -3.69 2.76
C PRO A 2 8.21 -2.26 2.29
N ASN A 3 7.17 -1.48 2.04
CA ASN A 3 7.24 -0.11 1.55
C ASN A 3 7.76 0.87 2.62
N LEU A 4 8.36 1.96 2.16
CA LEU A 4 8.71 3.17 2.90
C LEU A 4 7.92 4.32 2.30
N GLU A 5 7.11 5.00 3.10
CA GLU A 5 6.27 6.12 2.67
C GLU A 5 6.75 7.42 3.32
N ILE A 6 6.84 8.50 2.54
CA ILE A 6 7.31 9.80 3.01
C ILE A 6 6.13 10.78 3.07
N ASP A 7 5.80 11.25 4.27
CA ASP A 7 4.85 12.35 4.47
C ASP A 7 5.60 13.67 4.62
N VAL A 8 5.48 14.52 3.60
CA VAL A 8 6.07 15.85 3.57
C VAL A 8 5.13 16.83 2.88
N GLU A 9 4.98 18.02 3.47
CA GLU A 9 4.26 19.12 2.82
C GLU A 9 5.19 19.84 1.83
N PRO A 10 4.70 20.24 0.65
CA PRO A 10 5.48 21.04 -0.29
C PRO A 10 6.06 22.29 0.38
N GLY A 11 7.38 22.45 0.33
CA GLY A 11 8.10 23.58 0.92
C GLY A 11 8.49 23.42 2.39
N LYS A 12 8.16 22.30 3.04
CA LYS A 12 8.56 21.99 4.43
C LYS A 12 9.39 20.70 4.52
N CYS A 13 10.38 20.56 3.64
CA CYS A 13 11.19 19.34 3.55
C CYS A 13 11.91 18.99 4.86
N ASP A 14 12.24 20.00 5.69
CA ASP A 14 12.89 19.80 6.99
C ASP A 14 11.93 19.23 8.06
N GLU A 15 10.62 19.20 7.79
CA GLU A 15 9.57 18.66 8.67
C GLU A 15 9.02 17.32 8.15
N ALA A 16 9.79 16.60 7.32
CA ALA A 16 9.37 15.32 6.76
C ALA A 16 9.27 14.21 7.81
N TYR A 17 8.32 13.29 7.59
CA TYR A 17 8.19 12.06 8.36
C TYR A 17 8.30 10.85 7.42
N ALA A 18 9.03 9.84 7.87
CA ALA A 18 9.16 8.56 7.18
C ALA A 18 8.36 7.48 7.92
N TYR A 19 7.50 6.77 7.20
CA TYR A 19 6.70 5.64 7.70
C TYR A 19 7.29 4.33 7.18
N ILE A 20 7.77 3.49 8.09
CA ILE A 20 8.49 2.26 7.77
C ILE A 20 7.68 1.07 8.28
N ALA A 21 7.11 0.32 7.34
CA ALA A 21 6.37 -0.90 7.64
C ALA A 21 7.29 -2.06 8.05
N ASP A 22 6.91 -2.80 9.10
CA ASP A 22 7.58 -4.02 9.54
C ASP A 22 6.59 -5.18 9.51
N TYR A 23 6.63 -5.94 8.41
CA TYR A 23 5.72 -7.06 8.18
C TYR A 23 5.96 -8.24 9.13
N GLN A 24 7.20 -8.41 9.60
CA GLN A 24 7.62 -9.57 10.38
C GLN A 24 7.28 -9.40 11.86
N TRP A 25 7.49 -8.19 12.40
CA TRP A 25 7.16 -7.85 13.78
C TRP A 25 5.89 -7.01 13.92
N GLN A 26 5.12 -6.87 12.82
CA GLN A 26 3.78 -6.27 12.77
C GLN A 26 3.77 -4.89 13.43
N GLY A 27 4.77 -4.08 13.08
CA GLY A 27 4.98 -2.75 13.64
C GLY A 27 5.00 -1.70 12.55
N LEU A 28 4.71 -0.47 12.94
CA LEU A 28 4.96 0.71 12.14
C LEU A 28 5.98 1.56 12.86
N TYR A 29 7.13 1.80 12.23
CA TYR A 29 8.07 2.79 12.72
C TYR A 29 7.85 4.12 12.03
N VAL A 30 7.96 5.20 12.80
CA VAL A 30 7.88 6.56 12.30
C VAL A 30 9.18 7.25 12.68
N TYR A 31 9.82 7.87 11.70
CA TYR A 31 10.99 8.72 11.90
C TYR A 31 10.62 10.17 11.55
N GLY A 32 10.80 11.09 12.50
CA GLY A 32 10.64 12.52 12.29
C GLY A 32 11.98 13.15 11.99
N PHE A 33 12.11 13.79 10.82
CA PHE A 33 13.38 14.35 10.34
C PHE A 33 13.80 15.59 11.15
N ALA A 34 12.85 16.47 11.48
CA ALA A 34 13.12 17.67 12.27
C ALA A 34 13.61 17.34 13.69
N GLU A 35 13.00 16.33 14.32
CA GLU A 35 13.32 15.93 15.69
C GLU A 35 14.52 14.98 15.76
N ASP A 36 14.92 14.37 14.63
CA ASP A 36 15.87 13.26 14.55
C ASP A 36 15.52 12.13 15.54
N ARG A 37 14.25 11.74 15.56
CA ARG A 37 13.73 10.72 16.48
C ARG A 37 12.88 9.70 15.75
N MET A 38 12.89 8.49 16.30
CA MET A 38 12.12 7.36 15.81
C MET A 38 11.28 6.78 16.93
N TRP A 39 10.02 6.47 16.64
CA TRP A 39 9.11 5.77 17.54
C TRP A 39 8.36 4.68 16.78
N ARG A 40 7.65 3.84 17.54
CA ARG A 40 6.98 2.65 17.02
C ARG A 40 5.53 2.61 17.48
N PHE A 41 4.63 2.35 16.54
CA PHE A 41 3.26 1.96 16.81
C PHE A 41 3.11 0.44 16.74
N LYS A 42 2.15 -0.05 17.52
CA LYS A 42 1.61 -1.41 17.42
C LYS A 42 0.10 -1.28 17.32
N HIS A 43 -0.50 -2.11 16.48
CA HIS A 43 -1.93 -2.16 16.35
C HIS A 43 -2.32 -3.55 15.86
N ASN A 44 -3.45 -4.09 16.32
CA ASN A 44 -3.95 -5.38 15.82
C ASN A 44 -4.10 -5.42 14.29
N PHE A 45 -4.49 -4.29 13.68
CA PHE A 45 -4.60 -4.16 12.22
C PHE A 45 -3.28 -4.26 11.45
N PHE A 46 -2.12 -4.21 12.13
CA PHE A 46 -0.82 -4.45 11.50
C PHE A 46 -0.52 -5.94 11.31
N SER A 47 -1.37 -6.81 11.86
CA SER A 47 -1.30 -8.25 11.64
C SER A 47 -1.87 -8.63 10.28
N PHE A 48 -1.44 -9.79 9.77
CA PHE A 48 -2.08 -10.41 8.62
C PHE A 48 -3.49 -10.91 8.97
N GLU A 49 -4.31 -11.13 7.95
CA GLU A 49 -5.62 -11.75 8.08
C GLU A 49 -5.50 -13.26 7.80
N PRO A 50 -5.68 -14.15 8.80
CA PRO A 50 -5.38 -15.57 8.63
C PRO A 50 -6.14 -16.28 7.51
N ARG A 51 -7.35 -15.80 7.18
CA ARG A 51 -8.17 -16.33 6.08
C ARG A 51 -7.57 -16.06 4.70
N TYR A 52 -6.64 -15.11 4.61
CA TYR A 52 -6.04 -14.64 3.36
C TYR A 52 -4.52 -14.89 3.33
N GLY A 53 -3.99 -15.81 4.16
CA GLY A 53 -2.56 -16.16 4.10
C GLY A 53 -2.15 -17.00 2.87
N ARG A 54 -3.10 -17.53 2.10
CA ARG A 54 -2.83 -18.40 0.95
C ARG A 54 -2.71 -17.59 -0.33
N PHE A 55 -1.62 -17.81 -1.06
CA PHE A 55 -1.32 -17.15 -2.34
C PHE A 55 -1.33 -18.17 -3.48
N ASN A 56 -1.68 -17.69 -4.66
CA ASN A 56 -1.59 -18.45 -5.91
C ASN A 56 -1.15 -17.49 -7.03
N ILE A 57 0.15 -17.48 -7.32
CA ILE A 57 0.75 -16.53 -8.26
C ILE A 57 1.52 -17.30 -9.32
N ALA A 58 1.14 -17.13 -10.59
CA ALA A 58 1.73 -17.84 -11.73
C ALA A 58 1.81 -19.38 -11.52
N GLY A 59 0.75 -19.95 -10.92
CA GLY A 59 0.65 -21.38 -10.61
C GLY A 59 1.43 -21.83 -9.37
N GLN A 60 2.16 -20.93 -8.70
CA GLN A 60 2.85 -21.21 -7.44
C GLN A 60 1.91 -21.02 -6.27
N GLN A 61 1.68 -22.09 -5.51
CA GLN A 61 0.85 -22.06 -4.30
C GLN A 61 1.73 -22.08 -3.06
N PHE A 62 1.52 -21.10 -2.18
CA PHE A 62 2.28 -20.96 -0.94
C PHE A 62 1.46 -20.22 0.10
N VAL A 63 1.99 -20.17 1.32
CA VAL A 63 1.37 -19.48 2.45
C VAL A 63 2.36 -18.48 3.01
N TRP A 64 1.93 -17.22 3.12
CA TRP A 64 2.63 -16.17 3.85
C TRP A 64 1.71 -15.61 4.92
N ASN A 65 2.33 -15.11 5.99
CA ASN A 65 1.68 -14.48 7.13
C ASN A 65 2.22 -13.06 7.34
N ASP A 66 2.70 -12.45 6.26
CA ASP A 66 3.30 -11.12 6.26
C ASP A 66 2.27 -10.06 6.68
N GLY A 67 2.59 -9.34 7.75
CA GLY A 67 1.78 -8.27 8.31
C GLY A 67 1.88 -6.97 7.52
N LEU A 68 1.79 -5.83 8.22
CA LEU A 68 1.87 -4.47 7.67
C LEU A 68 2.99 -4.37 6.62
N PHE A 69 2.62 -4.00 5.39
CA PHE A 69 3.52 -4.08 4.26
C PHE A 69 3.58 -2.80 3.45
N SER A 70 2.46 -2.07 3.36
CA SER A 70 2.38 -0.85 2.58
C SER A 70 1.59 0.25 3.28
N LEU A 71 2.00 1.50 3.04
CA LEU A 71 1.32 2.71 3.45
C LEU A 71 1.27 3.69 2.27
N ALA A 72 0.24 4.53 2.22
CA ALA A 72 0.13 5.63 1.27
C ALA A 72 -0.51 6.84 1.94
N VAL A 73 0.10 8.03 1.75
CA VAL A 73 -0.43 9.28 2.28
C VAL A 73 -1.41 9.89 1.28
N GLY A 74 -2.65 10.11 1.72
CA GLY A 74 -3.69 10.73 0.92
C GLY A 74 -3.62 12.25 0.83
N ALA A 75 -4.65 12.85 0.23
CA ALA A 75 -4.76 14.30 0.09
C ALA A 75 -4.93 15.00 1.46
N LEU A 76 -4.42 16.24 1.55
CA LEU A 76 -4.66 17.11 2.70
C LEU A 76 -6.15 17.43 2.84
N ASN A 77 -6.71 17.07 4.00
CA ASN A 77 -8.03 17.53 4.38
C ASN A 77 -7.94 18.96 4.90
N LYS A 78 -8.52 19.92 4.17
CA LYS A 78 -8.47 21.35 4.51
C LYS A 78 -9.23 21.72 5.78
N ASP A 79 -10.20 20.92 6.19
CA ASP A 79 -11.01 21.18 7.37
C ASP A 79 -10.30 20.75 8.66
N THR A 80 -9.59 19.62 8.62
CA THR A 80 -8.87 19.08 9.79
C THR A 80 -7.39 19.46 9.82
N GLY A 81 -6.80 19.79 8.68
CA GLY A 81 -5.35 19.97 8.53
C GLY A 81 -4.55 18.67 8.51
N ASP A 82 -5.25 17.51 8.49
CA ASP A 82 -4.62 16.19 8.49
C ASP A 82 -4.65 15.54 7.10
N ARG A 83 -3.74 14.61 6.87
CA ARG A 83 -3.77 13.69 5.72
C ARG A 83 -4.19 12.30 6.20
N PRO A 84 -5.11 11.61 5.51
CA PRO A 84 -5.36 10.21 5.80
C PRO A 84 -4.15 9.38 5.36
N VAL A 85 -3.71 8.45 6.19
CA VAL A 85 -2.69 7.46 5.84
C VAL A 85 -3.38 6.11 5.71
N TYR A 86 -3.39 5.59 4.49
CA TYR A 86 -3.94 4.27 4.16
C TYR A 86 -2.86 3.22 4.38
N LEU A 87 -3.21 2.09 4.99
CA LEU A 87 -2.25 1.03 5.28
C LEU A 87 -2.89 -0.34 5.26
N HIS A 88 -2.13 -1.34 4.80
CA HIS A 88 -2.57 -2.73 4.79
C HIS A 88 -1.40 -3.71 5.01
N ALA A 89 -1.77 -4.91 5.48
CA ALA A 89 -0.87 -6.05 5.50
C ALA A 89 -0.75 -6.71 4.12
N MET A 90 0.33 -7.45 3.88
CA MET A 90 0.52 -8.21 2.63
C MET A 90 -0.47 -9.37 2.53
N ALA A 91 -0.59 -10.16 3.61
CA ALA A 91 -1.54 -11.25 3.72
C ALA A 91 -2.90 -10.74 4.24
N ALA A 92 -3.48 -9.75 3.55
CA ALA A 92 -4.80 -9.18 3.83
C ALA A 92 -5.46 -8.62 2.56
N ILE A 93 -6.78 -8.45 2.62
CA ILE A 93 -7.56 -7.76 1.57
C ILE A 93 -8.24 -6.49 2.10
N SER A 94 -8.08 -6.19 3.39
CA SER A 94 -8.63 -4.99 4.00
C SER A 94 -7.71 -3.78 3.90
N GLU A 95 -8.30 -2.60 3.94
CA GLU A 95 -7.61 -1.31 4.06
C GLU A 95 -7.95 -0.65 5.39
N ILE A 96 -6.95 -0.01 5.98
CA ILE A 96 -7.05 0.70 7.24
C ILE A 96 -6.67 2.14 6.99
N VAL A 97 -7.31 3.07 7.70
CA VAL A 97 -6.96 4.50 7.65
C VAL A 97 -6.70 5.06 9.03
N VAL A 98 -5.70 5.93 9.14
CA VAL A 98 -5.40 6.71 10.34
C VAL A 98 -4.99 8.14 9.94
N PRO A 99 -5.35 9.19 10.70
CA PRO A 99 -4.82 10.53 10.45
C PRO A 99 -3.31 10.58 10.68
N ASN A 100 -2.55 11.25 9.80
CA ASN A 100 -1.11 11.38 9.93
C ASN A 100 -0.68 12.09 11.25
N SER A 101 -1.50 12.99 11.80
CA SER A 101 -1.26 13.62 13.11
C SER A 101 -1.13 12.63 14.27
N VAL A 102 -1.81 11.48 14.19
CA VAL A 102 -1.65 10.38 15.16
C VAL A 102 -0.26 9.79 15.04
N LEU A 103 0.16 9.46 13.81
CA LEU A 103 1.45 8.84 13.53
C LEU A 103 2.63 9.77 13.86
N LYS A 104 2.47 11.07 13.64
CA LYS A 104 3.49 12.10 13.96
C LYS A 104 3.66 12.35 15.46
N ASN A 105 2.76 11.85 16.32
CA ASN A 105 2.79 12.10 17.76
C ASN A 105 3.54 10.99 18.52
N GLU A 106 4.82 11.21 18.82
CA GLU A 106 5.63 10.27 19.60
C GLU A 106 5.07 9.99 21.00
N THR A 107 4.57 11.02 21.70
CA THR A 107 4.04 10.85 23.05
C THR A 107 2.85 9.88 23.04
N LEU A 108 1.99 9.99 22.04
CA LEU A 108 0.86 9.07 21.83
C LEU A 108 1.34 7.66 21.49
N ALA A 109 2.39 7.51 20.68
CA ALA A 109 2.97 6.19 20.40
C ALA A 109 3.45 5.50 21.69
N ARG A 110 4.06 6.27 22.60
CA ARG A 110 4.59 5.79 23.89
C ARG A 110 3.52 5.50 24.94
N SER A 111 2.33 6.10 24.85
CA SER A 111 1.25 5.82 25.81
C SER A 111 0.67 4.41 25.66
N GLY A 112 0.86 3.76 24.51
CA GLY A 112 0.36 2.41 24.24
C GLY A 112 -0.94 2.39 23.42
N GLU A 113 -1.24 1.23 22.84
CA GLU A 113 -2.33 1.02 21.86
C GLU A 113 -3.69 1.47 22.37
N ASP A 114 -4.01 1.24 23.64
CA ASP A 114 -5.29 1.60 24.27
C ASP A 114 -5.64 3.10 24.12
N HIS A 115 -4.66 3.97 23.91
CA HIS A 115 -4.86 5.42 23.77
C HIS A 115 -5.11 5.90 22.33
N TYR A 116 -4.80 5.08 21.32
CA TYR A 116 -4.92 5.47 19.91
C TYR A 116 -5.65 4.45 19.04
N ALA A 117 -6.00 3.27 19.56
CA ALA A 117 -6.61 2.19 18.80
C ALA A 117 -7.85 2.65 18.01
N GLU A 118 -8.72 3.43 18.63
CA GLU A 118 -9.95 3.95 17.99
C GLU A 118 -9.69 4.91 16.81
N ARG A 119 -8.47 5.46 16.70
CA ARG A 119 -8.08 6.35 15.61
C ARG A 119 -7.72 5.61 14.34
N PHE A 120 -7.38 4.32 14.44
CA PHE A 120 -7.23 3.43 13.31
C PHE A 120 -8.60 2.88 12.94
N ARG A 121 -9.06 3.15 11.72
CA ARG A 121 -10.37 2.71 11.24
C ARG A 121 -10.20 1.68 10.13
N HIS A 122 -10.89 0.55 10.27
CA HIS A 122 -11.05 -0.42 9.19
C HIS A 122 -12.02 0.17 8.15
N LEU A 123 -11.55 0.36 6.92
CA LEU A 123 -12.38 0.92 5.84
C LEU A 123 -13.29 -0.15 5.23
N GLY A 124 -12.78 -1.36 5.08
CA GLY A 124 -13.49 -2.44 4.41
C GLY A 124 -12.53 -3.37 3.69
N SER A 125 -13.08 -4.20 2.81
CA SER A 125 -12.34 -5.16 1.98
C SER A 125 -12.32 -4.71 0.53
N ARG A 126 -11.15 -4.82 -0.12
CA ARG A 126 -10.95 -4.60 -1.56
C ARG A 126 -11.57 -5.70 -2.43
N GLY A 127 -12.00 -6.82 -1.83
CA GLY A 127 -12.60 -7.96 -2.53
C GLY A 127 -11.64 -9.16 -2.69
N PRO A 128 -12.06 -10.24 -3.39
CA PRO A 128 -11.29 -11.49 -3.45
C PRO A 128 -9.95 -11.34 -4.18
N ASN A 129 -8.89 -11.96 -3.64
CA ASN A 129 -7.54 -12.04 -4.24
C ASN A 129 -6.82 -10.69 -4.46
N THR A 130 -7.17 -9.65 -3.70
CA THR A 130 -6.60 -8.28 -3.77
C THR A 130 -5.42 -8.04 -2.83
N HIS A 131 -4.67 -9.10 -2.52
CA HIS A 131 -3.41 -8.99 -1.80
C HIS A 131 -2.49 -8.05 -2.56
N SER A 132 -1.94 -7.07 -1.85
CA SER A 132 -1.16 -6.00 -2.47
C SER A 132 0.24 -5.95 -1.86
N SER A 133 1.26 -5.78 -2.71
CA SER A 133 2.65 -5.61 -2.31
C SER A 133 3.02 -4.14 -2.06
N SER A 134 2.27 -3.21 -2.65
CA SER A 134 2.53 -1.77 -2.57
C SER A 134 1.30 -1.01 -3.06
N HIS A 135 1.09 0.19 -2.56
CA HIS A 135 0.04 1.08 -3.04
C HIS A 135 0.46 2.53 -2.91
N ALA A 136 -0.10 3.39 -3.76
CA ALA A 136 0.18 4.81 -3.76
C ALA A 136 -1.08 5.61 -4.08
N PHE A 137 -1.14 6.83 -3.54
CA PHE A 137 -2.21 7.77 -3.79
C PHE A 137 -1.77 8.81 -4.81
N ASP A 138 -2.61 9.07 -5.81
CA ASP A 138 -2.43 10.19 -6.72
C ASP A 138 -3.29 11.38 -6.26
N GLU A 139 -2.65 12.45 -5.79
CA GLU A 139 -3.37 13.66 -5.38
C GLU A 139 -4.16 14.31 -6.52
N LYS A 140 -3.70 14.14 -7.77
CA LYS A 140 -4.34 14.76 -8.94
C LYS A 140 -5.70 14.14 -9.23
N THR A 141 -5.79 12.82 -9.22
CA THR A 141 -7.04 12.08 -9.51
C THR A 141 -7.82 11.72 -8.25
N GLY A 142 -7.20 11.74 -7.07
CA GLY A 142 -7.81 11.26 -5.83
C GLY A 142 -7.93 9.73 -5.74
N VAL A 143 -7.16 9.00 -6.56
CA VAL A 143 -7.23 7.54 -6.69
C VAL A 143 -6.08 6.87 -5.94
N LEU A 144 -6.41 5.81 -5.19
CA LEU A 144 -5.43 4.86 -4.64
C LEU A 144 -5.22 3.73 -5.65
N PHE A 145 -3.96 3.45 -6.00
CA PHE A 145 -3.59 2.35 -6.89
C PHE A 145 -2.89 1.23 -6.12
N TYR A 146 -3.15 -0.03 -6.47
CA TYR A 146 -2.65 -1.20 -5.75
C TYR A 146 -1.88 -2.16 -6.66
N ALA A 147 -0.74 -2.65 -6.21
CA ALA A 147 0.02 -3.71 -6.86
C ALA A 147 -0.52 -5.10 -6.44
N GLU A 148 -1.59 -5.56 -7.09
CA GLU A 148 -2.34 -6.77 -6.70
C GLU A 148 -1.65 -8.06 -7.15
N VAL A 149 -0.89 -8.68 -6.23
CA VAL A 149 0.00 -9.81 -6.56
C VAL A 149 -0.71 -11.10 -6.94
N ASN A 150 -1.85 -11.41 -6.34
CA ASN A 150 -2.61 -12.63 -6.62
C ASN A 150 -3.46 -12.53 -7.90
N ARG A 151 -3.67 -11.31 -8.42
CA ARG A 151 -4.40 -11.06 -9.66
C ARG A 151 -3.49 -10.78 -10.85
N ASN A 152 -2.17 -10.63 -10.64
CA ASN A 152 -1.23 -10.14 -11.65
C ASN A 152 -1.72 -8.82 -12.27
N ALA A 153 -2.17 -7.90 -11.41
CA ALA A 153 -2.93 -6.74 -11.82
C ALA A 153 -2.55 -5.47 -11.05
N ILE A 154 -2.93 -4.34 -11.61
CA ILE A 154 -2.93 -3.04 -10.93
C ILE A 154 -4.39 -2.70 -10.63
N GLY A 155 -4.74 -2.66 -9.35
CA GLY A 155 -6.06 -2.27 -8.86
C GLY A 155 -6.16 -0.76 -8.68
N CYS A 156 -7.38 -0.23 -8.57
CA CYS A 156 -7.64 1.17 -8.25
C CYS A 156 -8.88 1.34 -7.36
N TRP A 157 -8.93 2.45 -6.62
CA TRP A 157 -10.11 2.90 -5.88
C TRP A 157 -10.13 4.43 -5.83
N ASN A 158 -11.27 5.04 -6.20
CA ASN A 158 -11.46 6.49 -6.06
C ASN A 158 -11.84 6.81 -4.60
N SER A 159 -11.02 7.62 -3.92
CA SER A 159 -11.20 7.91 -2.48
C SER A 159 -12.46 8.72 -2.15
N ALA A 160 -13.15 9.27 -3.16
CA ALA A 160 -14.46 9.90 -2.99
C ALA A 160 -15.62 8.91 -2.91
N GLN A 161 -15.39 7.63 -3.24
CA GLN A 161 -16.39 6.57 -3.19
C GLN A 161 -16.33 5.81 -1.87
N GLU A 162 -17.42 5.15 -1.47
CA GLU A 162 -17.41 4.27 -0.30
C GLU A 162 -16.44 3.10 -0.50
N PHE A 163 -15.80 2.64 0.58
CA PHE A 163 -14.80 1.56 0.53
C PHE A 163 -15.48 0.18 0.49
N HIS A 164 -16.02 -0.15 -0.67
CA HIS A 164 -16.65 -1.45 -0.95
C HIS A 164 -15.97 -2.13 -2.14
N ALA A 165 -16.01 -3.46 -2.18
CA ALA A 165 -15.35 -4.24 -3.21
C ALA A 165 -15.88 -3.91 -4.62
N GLU A 166 -17.14 -3.51 -4.71
CA GLU A 166 -17.82 -3.09 -5.94
C GLU A 166 -17.29 -1.76 -6.49
N ASN A 167 -16.66 -0.93 -5.65
CA ASN A 167 -16.08 0.37 -6.04
C ASN A 167 -14.58 0.28 -6.37
N HIS A 168 -14.03 -0.94 -6.44
CA HIS A 168 -12.65 -1.17 -6.85
C HIS A 168 -12.58 -1.60 -8.31
N GLY A 169 -11.65 -0.99 -9.06
CA GLY A 169 -11.40 -1.28 -10.46
C GLY A 169 -10.06 -1.97 -10.69
N ILE A 170 -9.83 -2.38 -11.95
CA ILE A 170 -8.54 -2.87 -12.43
C ILE A 170 -8.13 -2.01 -13.62
N VAL A 171 -6.94 -1.41 -13.56
CA VAL A 171 -6.40 -0.56 -14.64
C VAL A 171 -5.49 -1.33 -15.60
N HIS A 172 -4.91 -2.44 -15.13
CA HIS A 172 -4.09 -3.32 -15.95
C HIS A 172 -4.09 -4.73 -15.38
N LEU A 173 -4.18 -5.75 -16.24
CA LEU A 173 -4.08 -7.16 -15.87
C LEU A 173 -3.33 -7.90 -16.98
N ASP A 174 -2.26 -8.61 -16.60
CA ASP A 174 -1.48 -9.42 -17.53
C ASP A 174 -0.84 -10.62 -16.81
N ASN A 175 -1.34 -11.82 -17.10
CA ASN A 175 -0.91 -13.06 -16.45
C ASN A 175 0.47 -13.57 -16.89
N GLU A 176 1.12 -12.93 -17.88
CA GLU A 176 2.44 -13.31 -18.38
C GLU A 176 3.52 -12.27 -18.04
N ASN A 177 3.17 -10.99 -18.16
CA ASN A 177 4.10 -9.86 -18.00
C ASN A 177 3.94 -9.12 -16.67
N MET A 178 2.77 -9.16 -16.04
CA MET A 178 2.50 -8.54 -14.73
C MET A 178 2.47 -9.59 -13.61
N ILE A 179 3.25 -10.67 -13.75
CA ILE A 179 3.47 -11.60 -12.64
C ILE A 179 4.10 -10.81 -11.48
N TYR A 180 3.55 -10.98 -10.28
CA TYR A 180 4.03 -10.36 -9.04
C TYR A 180 4.46 -8.89 -9.23
N PRO A 181 3.49 -7.95 -9.40
CA PRO A 181 3.78 -6.52 -9.25
C PRO A 181 4.39 -6.32 -7.86
N ALA A 182 5.68 -5.99 -7.81
CA ALA A 182 6.47 -6.04 -6.59
C ALA A 182 6.51 -4.71 -5.87
N ASP A 183 6.38 -3.60 -6.62
CA ASP A 183 6.30 -2.26 -6.08
C ASP A 183 5.60 -1.31 -7.07
N LEU A 184 5.07 -0.21 -6.55
CA LEU A 184 4.30 0.78 -7.26
C LEU A 184 4.61 2.17 -6.69
N THR A 185 4.79 3.16 -7.55
CA THR A 185 4.96 4.57 -7.14
C THR A 185 4.34 5.50 -8.18
N ILE A 186 4.12 6.75 -7.79
CA ILE A 186 3.55 7.79 -8.64
C ILE A 186 4.51 8.98 -8.59
N ASP A 187 4.93 9.47 -9.75
CA ASP A 187 5.82 10.63 -9.82
C ASP A 187 5.04 11.95 -9.80
N ASN A 188 5.78 13.06 -9.76
CA ASN A 188 5.22 14.41 -9.67
C ASN A 188 4.37 14.81 -10.90
N ASP A 189 4.50 14.09 -12.02
CA ASP A 189 3.72 14.32 -13.24
C ASP A 189 2.45 13.44 -13.27
N SER A 190 2.13 12.78 -12.14
CA SER A 190 1.05 11.79 -12.01
C SER A 190 1.19 10.66 -13.03
N VAL A 191 2.41 10.17 -13.23
CA VAL A 191 2.68 8.92 -13.94
C VAL A 191 2.82 7.80 -12.91
N LEU A 192 1.99 6.78 -13.08
CA LEU A 192 2.03 5.55 -12.32
C LEU A 192 3.15 4.65 -12.87
N TRP A 193 4.03 4.18 -11.99
CA TRP A 193 5.13 3.28 -12.29
C TRP A 193 4.98 2.00 -11.48
N VAL A 194 5.11 0.85 -12.14
CA VAL A 194 5.00 -0.47 -11.48
C VAL A 194 6.13 -1.35 -11.96
N ILE A 195 6.87 -1.94 -11.01
CA ILE A 195 7.85 -2.99 -11.30
C ILE A 195 7.22 -4.35 -11.03
N SER A 196 7.29 -5.24 -12.01
CA SER A 196 6.86 -6.64 -11.87
C SER A 196 8.05 -7.58 -11.99
N ASN A 197 7.97 -8.73 -11.32
CA ASN A 197 9.01 -9.73 -11.40
C ASN A 197 8.47 -11.16 -11.22
N ARG A 198 9.33 -12.16 -11.29
CA ARG A 198 8.93 -13.56 -11.12
C ARG A 198 9.33 -14.13 -9.76
N LEU A 199 9.26 -13.32 -8.69
CA LEU A 199 9.70 -13.71 -7.35
C LEU A 199 9.11 -15.05 -6.88
N PRO A 200 7.79 -15.32 -6.96
CA PRO A 200 7.25 -16.61 -6.53
C PRO A 200 7.82 -17.80 -7.29
N ILE A 201 8.08 -17.64 -8.59
CA ILE A 201 8.69 -18.70 -9.43
C ILE A 201 10.15 -18.91 -9.00
N TRP A 202 10.88 -17.85 -8.68
CA TRP A 202 12.26 -17.95 -8.20
C TRP A 202 12.37 -18.62 -6.82
N ILE A 203 11.44 -18.33 -5.90
CA ILE A 203 11.43 -18.93 -4.55
C ILE A 203 11.00 -20.40 -4.59
N TYR A 204 9.93 -20.71 -5.32
CA TYR A 204 9.23 -22.01 -5.22
C TYR A 204 9.47 -22.93 -6.43
N SER A 205 10.21 -22.47 -7.44
CA SER A 205 10.52 -23.24 -8.64
C SER A 205 11.88 -22.83 -9.22
N LYS A 206 12.10 -23.08 -10.52
CA LYS A 206 13.30 -22.67 -11.25
C LYS A 206 12.98 -21.54 -12.21
N LEU A 207 13.59 -20.38 -11.97
CA LEU A 207 13.48 -19.22 -12.86
C LEU A 207 14.12 -19.51 -14.23
N ASN A 208 13.40 -19.22 -15.32
CA ASN A 208 13.98 -19.28 -16.67
C ASN A 208 14.84 -18.04 -16.92
N THR A 209 16.16 -18.21 -16.98
CA THR A 209 17.10 -17.10 -17.14
C THR A 209 17.18 -16.56 -18.58
N THR A 210 16.55 -17.21 -19.56
CA THR A 210 16.47 -16.70 -20.94
C THR A 210 15.23 -15.83 -21.19
N ASP A 211 14.29 -15.76 -20.24
CA ASP A 211 13.10 -14.90 -20.33
C ASP A 211 13.32 -13.54 -19.64
N PHE A 212 12.49 -12.56 -19.99
CA PHE A 212 12.43 -11.27 -19.29
C PHE A 212 11.78 -11.42 -17.91
N ASN A 213 12.57 -11.49 -16.84
CA ASN A 213 12.09 -11.76 -15.48
C ASN A 213 11.72 -10.53 -14.65
N TYR A 214 12.06 -9.34 -15.13
CA TYR A 214 11.76 -8.05 -14.50
C TYR A 214 11.21 -7.13 -15.58
N ARG A 215 10.16 -6.37 -15.26
CA ARG A 215 9.57 -5.38 -16.18
C ARG A 215 9.17 -4.14 -15.42
N ILE A 216 9.21 -3.00 -16.11
CA ILE A 216 8.66 -1.74 -15.63
C ILE A 216 7.51 -1.38 -16.56
N TRP A 217 6.34 -1.21 -15.98
CA TRP A 217 5.15 -0.69 -16.63
C TRP A 217 4.92 0.76 -16.17
N ARG A 218 4.44 1.62 -17.07
CA ARG A 218 4.06 2.99 -16.72
C ARG A 218 2.90 3.53 -17.53
N GLN A 219 2.10 4.40 -16.93
CA GLN A 219 1.00 5.13 -17.59
C GLN A 219 0.64 6.38 -16.78
N SER A 220 0.11 7.44 -17.41
CA SER A 220 -0.49 8.52 -16.64
C SER A 220 -1.70 8.01 -15.84
N THR A 221 -1.88 8.49 -14.61
CA THR A 221 -2.97 8.03 -13.72
C THR A 221 -4.34 8.33 -14.33
N GLU A 222 -4.53 9.51 -14.91
CA GLU A 222 -5.78 9.87 -15.62
C GLU A 222 -6.10 8.89 -16.76
N LYS A 223 -5.10 8.48 -17.53
CA LYS A 223 -5.31 7.54 -18.64
C LYS A 223 -5.49 6.11 -18.16
N SER A 224 -4.89 5.73 -17.03
CA SER A 224 -5.03 4.37 -16.49
C SER A 224 -6.43 4.13 -15.95
N ILE A 225 -7.08 5.15 -15.39
CA ILE A 225 -8.44 5.05 -14.84
C ILE A 225 -9.55 5.33 -15.87
N ASP A 226 -9.24 5.88 -17.04
CA ASP A 226 -10.22 6.19 -18.08
C ASP A 226 -11.07 4.95 -18.45
N GLY A 227 -12.39 5.11 -18.45
CA GLY A 227 -13.34 4.03 -18.69
C GLY A 227 -13.46 2.98 -17.58
N THR A 228 -12.83 3.19 -16.42
CA THR A 228 -12.98 2.35 -15.23
C THR A 228 -13.92 2.97 -14.20
N ILE A 229 -14.27 2.23 -13.15
CA ILE A 229 -15.05 2.74 -12.01
C ILE A 229 -14.27 3.76 -11.15
N CYS A 230 -12.96 3.89 -11.37
CA CYS A 230 -12.09 4.77 -10.59
C CYS A 230 -11.96 6.17 -11.17
N ALA A 231 -12.51 6.42 -12.37
CA ALA A 231 -12.49 7.73 -13.03
C ALA A 231 -13.36 8.78 -12.32
#